data_AF-A0A2E6UTC6-F1
#
_entry.id   AF-A0A2E6UTC6-F1
#
_cell.length_a   1.000
_cell.length_b   1.000
_cell.length_c   1.000
_cell.angle_alpha   90.00
_cell.angle_beta   90.00
_cell.angle_gamma   90.00
#
_symmetry.space_group_name_H-M   'P 1'
#
loop_
_entity.id
_entity.type
_entity.pdbx_description
1 polymer ?
#
loop_
_entity_poly.entity_id
_entity_poly.type
_entity_poly.pdbx_seq_one_letter_code
_entity_poly.pdbx_strand_id
1 'polypeptide(L)'
;MKTIFLIPIIFLALVSCSIETDSVVERNGLYYAESGFNGLPFTGEVTGKEKGKVQDGKKIGQWVGYHDNGDLRYRGRYKNGKEEGEWIYYYDNGQLKYKGNYKNGVMEGDWVYYYDTGQVSSKGNYKNGKGDGEWVYYYDTGQVSSKGNYKDGEKVGD
;
A
#
# COMPACT_ATOMS: atom_id res chain seq x y z
N MET A 1 54.64 -27.16 5.80
CA MET A 1 53.22 -27.55 5.93
C MET A 1 52.45 -26.36 6.52
N LYS A 2 51.59 -25.73 5.72
CA LYS A 2 50.59 -24.76 6.20
C LYS A 2 49.24 -25.23 5.68
N THR A 3 48.43 -25.79 6.57
CA THR A 3 47.07 -26.23 6.27
C THR A 3 46.17 -25.01 6.27
N ILE A 4 45.67 -24.64 5.09
CA ILE A 4 44.64 -23.61 4.92
C ILE A 4 43.29 -24.27 5.21
N PHE A 5 42.59 -23.80 6.23
CA PHE A 5 41.18 -24.15 6.45
C PHE A 5 40.32 -23.28 5.54
N LEU A 6 39.78 -23.87 4.47
CA LEU A 6 38.64 -23.28 3.78
C LEU A 6 37.42 -23.42 4.69
N ILE A 7 36.92 -22.28 5.19
CA ILE A 7 35.59 -22.19 5.77
C ILE A 7 34.60 -22.49 4.62
N PRO A 8 33.72 -23.49 4.74
CA PRO A 8 32.71 -23.70 3.72
C PRO A 8 31.82 -22.47 3.70
N ILE A 9 31.82 -21.75 2.58
CA ILE A 9 30.82 -20.73 2.29
C ILE A 9 29.49 -21.46 2.30
N ILE A 10 28.77 -21.34 3.42
CA ILE A 10 27.39 -21.80 3.55
C ILE A 10 26.62 -21.02 2.49
N PHE A 11 26.28 -21.72 1.40
CA PHE A 11 25.24 -21.30 0.50
C PHE A 11 23.95 -21.35 1.32
N LEU A 12 23.61 -20.23 1.95
CA LEU A 12 22.31 -20.02 2.58
C LEU A 12 21.30 -20.05 1.43
N ALA A 13 20.81 -21.24 1.10
CA ALA A 13 19.60 -21.36 0.34
C ALA A 13 18.56 -20.59 1.14
N LEU A 14 18.23 -19.39 0.67
CA LEU A 14 17.10 -18.62 1.14
C LEU A 14 15.88 -19.49 0.86
N VAL A 15 15.52 -20.33 1.82
CA VAL A 15 14.17 -20.88 1.89
C VAL A 15 13.31 -19.64 2.06
N SER A 16 12.74 -19.16 0.96
CA SER A 16 11.75 -18.11 1.00
C SER A 16 10.58 -18.66 1.79
N CYS A 17 10.53 -18.33 3.07
CA CYS A 17 9.42 -18.70 3.93
C CYS A 17 8.20 -17.91 3.48
N SER A 18 7.19 -18.61 2.96
CA SER A 18 5.89 -18.03 2.67
C SER A 18 4.91 -18.38 3.78
N ILE A 19 4.10 -17.41 4.19
CA ILE A 19 3.04 -17.60 5.19
C ILE A 19 1.72 -17.04 4.66
N GLU A 20 0.60 -17.66 5.02
CA GLU A 20 -0.72 -17.12 4.70
C GLU A 20 -1.02 -15.90 5.58
N THR A 21 -1.77 -14.93 5.04
CA THR A 21 -2.09 -13.66 5.70
C THR A 21 -2.76 -13.90 7.05
N ASP A 22 -3.62 -14.91 7.13
CA ASP A 22 -4.37 -15.28 8.33
C ASP A 22 -3.48 -15.90 9.43
N SER A 23 -2.21 -16.19 9.12
CA SER A 23 -1.21 -16.70 10.06
C SER A 23 -0.19 -15.64 10.49
N VAL A 24 -0.45 -14.36 10.20
CA VAL A 24 0.41 -13.22 10.57
C VAL A 24 -0.36 -12.22 11.43
N VAL A 25 0.24 -11.83 12.55
CA VAL A 25 -0.30 -10.79 13.45
C VAL A 25 0.49 -9.51 13.27
N GLU A 26 -0.20 -8.40 13.05
CA GLU A 26 0.39 -7.07 13.11
C GLU A 26 0.36 -6.54 14.56
N ARG A 27 1.52 -6.09 15.06
CA ARG A 27 1.66 -5.43 16.37
C ARG A 27 2.52 -4.19 16.20
N ASN A 28 1.98 -3.01 16.48
CA ASN A 28 2.68 -1.72 16.35
C ASN A 28 3.31 -1.50 14.95
N GLY A 29 2.62 -1.90 13.88
CA GLY A 29 3.13 -1.77 12.51
C GLY A 29 4.19 -2.79 12.11
N LEU A 30 4.45 -3.80 12.95
CA LEU A 30 5.35 -4.92 12.66
C LEU A 30 4.57 -6.23 12.56
N TYR A 31 4.92 -7.03 11.55
CA TYR A 31 4.30 -8.32 11.24
C TYR A 31 5.06 -9.43 11.98
N TYR A 32 4.33 -10.35 12.62
CA TYR A 32 4.85 -11.51 13.34
C TYR A 32 4.09 -12.77 12.93
N ALA A 33 4.77 -13.90 12.73
CA ALA A 33 4.06 -15.17 12.54
C ALA A 33 3.30 -15.57 13.82
N GLU A 34 2.07 -16.04 13.70
CA GLU A 34 1.23 -16.45 14.85
C GLU A 34 1.88 -17.55 15.70
N SER A 35 2.53 -18.52 15.05
CA SER A 35 3.28 -19.60 15.69
C SER A 35 4.68 -19.18 16.18
N GLY A 36 4.95 -17.86 16.22
CA GLY A 36 6.28 -17.25 16.32
C GLY A 36 7.17 -17.85 17.40
N PHE A 37 8.12 -18.68 16.95
CA PHE A 37 9.03 -19.47 17.78
C PHE A 37 9.90 -18.68 18.77
N ASN A 38 10.01 -17.34 18.67
CA ASN A 38 10.88 -16.53 19.54
C ASN A 38 10.42 -15.05 19.72
N GLY A 39 9.20 -14.69 19.31
CA GLY A 39 8.73 -13.28 19.37
C GLY A 39 9.46 -12.29 18.45
N LEU A 40 10.22 -12.79 17.46
CA LEU A 40 10.92 -11.96 16.47
C LEU A 40 9.98 -11.50 15.34
N PRO A 41 10.17 -10.30 14.79
CA PRO A 41 9.45 -9.85 13.60
C PRO A 41 9.64 -10.81 12.41
N PHE A 42 8.58 -10.99 11.63
CA PHE A 42 8.55 -11.88 10.47
C PHE A 42 9.40 -11.32 9.32
N THR A 43 10.11 -12.21 8.62
CA THR A 43 10.77 -11.93 7.35
C THR A 43 10.43 -13.06 6.38
N GLY A 44 9.85 -12.70 5.23
CA GLY A 44 9.38 -13.67 4.25
C GLY A 44 8.30 -13.11 3.32
N GLU A 45 7.62 -14.01 2.63
CA GLU A 45 6.51 -13.67 1.75
C GLU A 45 5.18 -13.89 2.46
N VAL A 46 4.28 -12.91 2.39
CA VAL A 46 2.88 -13.06 2.81
C VAL A 46 2.05 -13.40 1.56
N THR A 47 1.08 -14.29 1.73
CA THR A 47 0.19 -14.80 0.68
C THR A 47 -1.27 -14.86 1.17
N GLY A 48 -2.25 -15.03 0.28
CA GLY A 48 -3.69 -15.06 0.66
C GLY A 48 -4.39 -13.73 0.38
N LYS A 49 -5.16 -13.21 1.34
CA LYS A 49 -5.89 -11.93 1.21
C LYS A 49 -4.99 -10.74 0.91
N GLU A 50 -3.74 -10.81 1.33
CA GLU A 50 -2.68 -9.91 0.90
C GLU A 50 -1.49 -10.71 0.38
N LYS A 51 -0.76 -10.12 -0.57
CA LYS A 51 0.46 -10.71 -1.10
C LYS A 51 1.54 -9.67 -1.22
N GLY A 52 2.71 -9.99 -0.66
CA GLY A 52 3.89 -9.13 -0.74
C GLY A 52 5.01 -9.63 0.17
N LYS A 53 6.08 -8.83 0.27
CA LYS A 53 7.27 -9.18 1.05
C LYS A 53 7.33 -8.40 2.34
N VAL A 54 7.71 -9.08 3.42
CA VAL A 54 7.98 -8.50 4.72
C VAL A 54 9.46 -8.72 5.04
N GLN A 55 10.12 -7.68 5.55
CA GLN A 55 11.47 -7.75 6.09
C GLN A 55 11.50 -7.08 7.46
N ASP A 56 11.97 -7.80 8.48
CA ASP A 56 12.04 -7.36 9.87
C ASP A 56 10.70 -6.80 10.37
N GLY A 57 9.61 -7.50 10.02
CA GLY A 57 8.23 -7.13 10.32
C GLY A 57 7.66 -6.01 9.46
N LYS A 58 8.42 -5.42 8.53
CA LYS A 58 7.96 -4.29 7.72
C LYS A 58 7.66 -4.71 6.29
N LYS A 59 6.51 -4.27 5.77
CA LYS A 59 6.17 -4.42 4.35
C LYS A 59 7.21 -3.74 3.46
N ILE A 60 7.63 -4.42 2.40
CA ILE A 60 8.55 -3.92 1.37
C ILE A 60 8.09 -4.33 -0.04
N GLY A 61 8.45 -3.50 -1.02
CA GLY A 61 8.22 -3.81 -2.43
C GLY A 61 6.75 -3.75 -2.82
N GLN A 62 6.40 -4.45 -3.89
CA GLN A 62 5.03 -4.48 -4.41
C GLN A 62 4.13 -5.30 -3.48
N TRP A 63 2.95 -4.76 -3.23
CA TRP A 63 1.90 -5.40 -2.46
C TRP A 63 0.59 -5.32 -3.22
N VAL A 64 -0.18 -6.39 -3.11
CA VAL A 64 -1.55 -6.47 -3.59
C VAL A 64 -2.43 -6.99 -2.47
N GLY A 65 -3.64 -6.48 -2.39
CA GLY A 65 -4.68 -6.98 -1.51
C GLY A 65 -5.90 -7.36 -2.32
N TYR A 66 -6.63 -8.36 -1.85
CA TYR A 66 -7.85 -8.85 -2.48
C TYR A 66 -9.06 -8.57 -1.58
N HIS A 67 -10.23 -8.49 -2.21
CA HIS A 67 -11.54 -8.50 -1.56
C HIS A 67 -11.92 -9.94 -1.19
N ASP A 68 -12.97 -10.11 -0.40
CA ASP A 68 -13.45 -11.44 0.00
C ASP A 68 -13.94 -12.28 -1.19
N ASN A 69 -14.37 -11.63 -2.27
CA ASN A 69 -14.74 -12.29 -3.54
C ASN A 69 -13.52 -12.71 -4.38
N GLY A 70 -12.29 -12.39 -3.96
CA GLY A 70 -11.05 -12.69 -4.67
C GLY A 70 -10.61 -11.63 -5.68
N ASP A 71 -11.41 -10.59 -5.92
CA ASP A 71 -11.04 -9.50 -6.83
C ASP A 71 -9.98 -8.58 -6.22
N LEU A 72 -9.22 -7.90 -7.07
CA LEU A 72 -8.18 -6.97 -6.63
C LEU A 72 -8.81 -5.83 -5.84
N ARG A 73 -8.38 -5.62 -4.60
CA ARG A 73 -8.81 -4.52 -3.71
C ARG A 73 -7.87 -3.35 -3.77
N TYR A 74 -6.56 -3.61 -3.80
CA TYR A 74 -5.55 -2.58 -3.95
C TYR A 74 -4.26 -3.14 -4.52
N ARG A 75 -3.45 -2.24 -5.07
CA ARG A 75 -2.04 -2.49 -5.36
C ARG A 75 -1.21 -1.23 -5.13
N GLY A 76 0.03 -1.42 -4.71
CA GLY A 76 0.97 -0.34 -4.51
C GLY A 76 2.30 -0.85 -3.98
N ARG A 77 3.19 0.07 -3.64
CA ARG A 77 4.50 -0.26 -3.09
C ARG A 77 4.63 0.20 -1.64
N TYR A 78 5.26 -0.64 -0.83
CA TYR A 78 5.75 -0.28 0.49
C TYR A 78 7.28 -0.09 0.49
N LYS A 79 7.73 0.83 1.35
CA LYS A 79 9.13 1.05 1.71
C LYS A 79 9.22 1.17 3.23
N ASN A 80 9.89 0.22 3.86
CA ASN A 80 10.05 0.18 5.32
C ASN A 80 8.72 0.29 6.09
N GLY A 81 7.69 -0.43 5.62
CA GLY A 81 6.36 -0.46 6.24
C GLY A 81 5.47 0.74 5.93
N LYS A 82 5.90 1.66 5.04
CA LYS A 82 5.12 2.83 4.64
C LYS A 82 4.83 2.83 3.14
N GLU A 83 3.66 3.31 2.75
CA GLU A 83 3.26 3.46 1.35
C GLU A 83 4.23 4.41 0.62
N GLU A 84 4.62 4.06 -0.59
CA GLU A 84 5.55 4.81 -1.43
C GLU A 84 5.17 4.68 -2.91
N GLY A 85 5.08 5.81 -3.62
CA GLY A 85 4.76 5.85 -5.05
C GLY A 85 3.27 5.68 -5.32
N GLU A 86 2.95 5.20 -6.52
CA GLU A 86 1.55 5.05 -6.97
C GLU A 86 0.83 3.95 -6.19
N TRP A 87 -0.38 4.30 -5.76
CA TRP A 87 -1.33 3.40 -5.11
C TRP A 87 -2.67 3.46 -5.83
N ILE A 88 -3.26 2.30 -6.03
CA ILE A 88 -4.53 2.14 -6.73
C ILE A 88 -5.42 1.24 -5.89
N TYR A 89 -6.63 1.69 -5.64
CA TYR A 89 -7.67 0.96 -4.93
C TYR A 89 -8.87 0.75 -5.82
N TYR A 90 -9.61 -0.34 -5.57
CA TYR A 90 -10.73 -0.78 -6.37
C TYR A 90 -11.95 -1.05 -5.49
N TYR A 91 -13.13 -0.87 -6.05
CA TYR A 91 -14.39 -1.36 -5.50
C TYR A 91 -14.53 -2.87 -5.71
N ASP A 92 -15.45 -3.51 -4.99
CA ASP A 92 -15.72 -4.95 -5.07
C ASP A 92 -16.20 -5.39 -6.47
N ASN A 93 -16.71 -4.45 -7.27
CA ASN A 93 -17.09 -4.66 -8.67
C ASN A 93 -15.91 -4.52 -9.66
N GLY A 94 -14.68 -4.35 -9.16
CA GLY A 94 -13.46 -4.21 -9.95
C GLY A 94 -13.22 -2.81 -10.53
N GLN A 95 -14.13 -1.85 -10.34
CA GLN A 95 -13.92 -0.47 -10.78
C GLN A 95 -12.89 0.25 -9.91
N LEU A 96 -12.19 1.23 -10.48
CA LEU A 96 -11.29 2.07 -9.69
C LEU A 96 -12.08 2.80 -8.62
N LYS A 97 -11.52 2.85 -7.41
CA LYS A 97 -12.06 3.60 -6.28
C LYS A 97 -11.30 4.90 -6.09
N TYR A 98 -9.98 4.82 -6.09
CA TYR A 98 -9.10 5.98 -6.19
C TYR A 98 -7.71 5.56 -6.60
N LYS A 99 -6.95 6.54 -7.08
CA LYS A 99 -5.51 6.42 -7.30
C LYS A 99 -4.80 7.72 -7.01
N GLY A 100 -3.55 7.61 -6.59
CA GLY A 100 -2.67 8.73 -6.33
C GLY A 100 -1.32 8.25 -5.84
N ASN A 101 -0.48 9.19 -5.40
CA ASN A 101 0.84 8.85 -4.87
C ASN A 101 0.90 9.01 -3.36
N TYR A 102 1.66 8.11 -2.72
CA TYR A 102 2.11 8.26 -1.34
C TYR A 102 3.61 8.55 -1.30
N LYS A 103 4.03 9.30 -0.29
CA LYS A 103 5.42 9.53 0.07
C LYS A 103 5.57 9.28 1.56
N ASN A 104 6.29 8.23 1.94
CA ASN A 104 6.43 7.81 3.34
C ASN A 104 5.09 7.67 4.10
N GLY A 105 4.08 7.06 3.47
CA GLY A 105 2.75 6.83 4.07
C GLY A 105 1.83 8.05 4.07
N VAL A 106 2.21 9.13 3.39
CA VAL A 106 1.44 10.37 3.33
C VAL A 106 1.03 10.67 1.89
N MET A 107 -0.24 11.01 1.65
CA MET A 107 -0.74 11.36 0.32
C MET A 107 0.01 12.58 -0.23
N GLU A 108 0.48 12.48 -1.48
CA GLU A 108 1.28 13.50 -2.15
C GLU A 108 0.93 13.53 -3.65
N GLY A 109 0.92 14.72 -4.24
CA GLY A 109 0.69 14.91 -5.67
C GLY A 109 -0.78 14.76 -6.06
N ASP A 110 -1.02 14.39 -7.31
CA ASP A 110 -2.38 14.34 -7.86
C ASP A 110 -3.11 13.07 -7.44
N TRP A 111 -4.39 13.26 -7.11
CA TRP A 111 -5.30 12.22 -6.68
C TRP A 111 -6.59 12.27 -7.48
N VAL A 112 -7.10 11.10 -7.83
CA VAL A 112 -8.37 10.93 -8.53
C VAL A 112 -9.20 9.90 -7.78
N TYR A 113 -10.43 10.28 -7.47
CA TYR A 113 -11.45 9.45 -6.85
C TYR A 113 -12.55 9.17 -7.86
N TYR A 114 -13.18 8.02 -7.72
CA TYR A 114 -14.20 7.54 -8.64
C TYR A 114 -15.44 7.13 -7.86
N TYR A 115 -16.59 7.16 -8.53
CA TYR A 115 -17.78 6.43 -8.11
C TYR A 115 -17.63 4.95 -8.45
N ASP A 116 -18.46 4.10 -7.85
CA ASP A 116 -18.51 2.66 -8.16
C ASP A 116 -19.01 2.38 -9.60
N THR A 117 -19.64 3.35 -10.24
CA THR A 117 -19.96 3.38 -11.67
C THR A 117 -18.72 3.52 -12.58
N GLY A 118 -17.56 3.88 -12.01
CA GLY A 118 -16.32 4.18 -12.73
C GLY A 118 -16.19 5.64 -13.17
N GLN A 119 -17.19 6.49 -12.94
CA GLN A 119 -17.09 7.92 -13.22
C GLN A 119 -16.20 8.62 -12.19
N VAL A 120 -15.49 9.68 -12.58
CA VAL A 120 -14.68 10.47 -11.64
C VAL A 120 -15.63 11.17 -10.67
N SER A 121 -15.41 11.00 -9.36
CA SER A 121 -16.17 11.67 -8.30
C SER A 121 -15.47 12.95 -7.84
N SER A 122 -14.15 12.92 -7.75
CA SER A 122 -13.35 14.11 -7.48
C SER A 122 -11.91 13.95 -7.95
N LYS A 123 -11.23 15.08 -8.14
CA LYS A 123 -9.79 15.11 -8.36
C LYS A 123 -9.19 16.38 -7.79
N GLY A 124 -7.94 16.30 -7.38
CA GLY A 124 -7.18 17.42 -6.84
C GLY A 124 -5.78 17.00 -6.45
N ASN A 125 -5.09 17.86 -5.72
CA ASN A 125 -3.72 17.61 -5.29
C ASN A 125 -3.64 17.55 -3.76
N TYR A 126 -2.76 16.69 -3.26
CA TYR A 126 -2.36 16.61 -1.87
C TYR A 126 -0.91 17.02 -1.69
N LYS A 127 -0.64 17.74 -0.60
CA LYS A 127 0.68 18.07 -0.12
C LYS A 127 0.78 17.74 1.36
N ASN A 128 1.71 16.87 1.75
CA ASN A 128 1.83 16.40 3.13
C ASN A 128 0.51 15.87 3.72
N GLY A 129 -0.28 15.17 2.92
CA GLY A 129 -1.54 14.56 3.35
C GLY A 129 -2.71 15.53 3.46
N LYS A 130 -2.54 16.77 3.02
CA LYS A 130 -3.54 17.83 3.06
C LYS A 130 -3.88 18.29 1.65
N GLY A 131 -5.16 18.56 1.38
CA GLY A 131 -5.56 19.13 0.09
C GLY A 131 -4.87 20.46 -0.17
N ASP A 132 -4.28 20.62 -1.35
CA ASP A 132 -3.56 21.83 -1.79
C ASP A 132 -3.94 22.13 -3.25
N GLY A 133 -4.32 23.36 -3.57
CA GLY A 133 -4.74 23.77 -4.91
C GLY A 133 -6.21 23.49 -5.25
N GLU A 134 -6.53 23.52 -6.56
CA GLU A 134 -7.90 23.33 -7.05
C GLU A 134 -8.34 21.87 -6.87
N TRP A 135 -9.50 21.72 -6.25
CA TRP A 135 -10.27 20.48 -6.20
C TRP A 135 -11.53 20.64 -7.02
N VAL A 136 -11.81 19.62 -7.84
CA VAL A 136 -13.02 19.55 -8.66
C VAL A 136 -13.81 18.33 -8.24
N TYR A 137 -15.09 18.54 -7.96
CA TYR A 137 -16.05 17.51 -7.59
C TYR A 137 -17.07 17.38 -8.70
N TYR A 138 -17.51 16.15 -8.95
CA TYR A 138 -18.39 15.81 -10.05
C TYR A 138 -19.62 15.08 -9.50
N TYR A 139 -20.75 15.22 -10.17
CA TYR A 139 -21.87 14.29 -10.02
C TYR A 139 -21.54 12.97 -10.74
N ASP A 140 -22.27 11.91 -10.43
CA ASP A 140 -22.14 10.62 -11.13
C ASP A 140 -22.50 10.70 -12.63
N THR A 141 -23.18 11.77 -13.05
CA THR A 141 -23.38 12.10 -14.47
C THR A 141 -22.13 12.60 -15.19
N GLY A 142 -21.02 12.83 -14.46
CA GLY A 142 -19.78 13.42 -14.94
C GLY A 142 -19.78 14.95 -15.02
N GLN A 143 -20.90 15.61 -14.69
CA GLN A 143 -20.98 17.07 -14.64
C GLN A 143 -20.27 17.62 -13.39
N VAL A 144 -19.61 18.76 -13.51
CA VAL A 144 -19.00 19.44 -12.35
C VAL A 144 -20.11 19.81 -11.36
N SER A 145 -20.00 19.30 -10.14
CA SER A 145 -20.88 19.61 -9.03
C SER A 145 -20.40 20.86 -8.30
N SER A 146 -19.11 20.92 -8.00
CA SER A 146 -18.49 22.06 -7.35
C SER A 146 -16.98 22.09 -7.59
N LYS A 147 -16.38 23.23 -7.26
CA LYS A 147 -14.94 23.42 -7.20
C LYS A 147 -14.57 24.13 -5.91
N GLY A 148 -13.31 24.05 -5.53
CA GLY A 148 -12.78 24.83 -4.44
C GLY A 148 -11.26 24.81 -4.45
N ASN A 149 -10.65 25.91 -4.02
CA ASN A 149 -9.21 25.99 -3.83
C ASN A 149 -8.87 25.69 -2.36
N TYR A 150 -7.87 24.84 -2.13
CA TYR A 150 -7.47 24.39 -0.81
C TYR A 150 -6.05 24.81 -0.48
N LYS A 151 -5.81 25.11 0.81
CA LYS A 151 -4.48 25.36 1.35
C LYS A 151 -4.36 24.65 2.70
N ASP A 152 -3.37 23.78 2.81
CA ASP A 152 -3.10 23.01 4.03
C ASP A 152 -4.33 22.26 4.58
N GLY A 153 -5.22 21.83 3.67
CA GLY A 153 -6.44 21.08 3.95
C GLY A 153 -7.68 21.94 4.17
N GLU A 154 -7.54 23.26 4.21
CA GLU A 154 -8.65 24.20 4.41
C GLU A 154 -9.08 24.82 3.09
N LYS A 155 -10.39 24.97 2.88
CA LYS A 155 -10.94 25.64 1.69
C LYS A 155 -10.70 27.15 1.82
N VAL A 156 -10.00 27.74 0.85
CA VAL A 156 -9.64 29.16 0.83
C VAL A 156 -10.35 29.96 -0.27
N GLY A 157 -11.14 29.31 -1.13
CA GLY A 157 -11.91 29.96 -2.18
C GLY A 157 -12.67 28.97 -3.06
N ASP A 158 -13.44 29.54 -4.00
CA ASP A 158 -14.09 28.85 -5.12
C ASP A 158 -13.32 29.06 -6.42
#